data_AF-A0A7H0IRU8-F1
#
_entry.id   AF-A0A7H0IRU8-F1
#
_cell.length_a   1.000
_cell.length_b   1.000
_cell.length_c   1.000
_cell.angle_alpha   90.00
_cell.angle_beta   90.00
_cell.angle_gamma   90.00
#
_symmetry.space_group_name_H-M   'P 1'
#
loop_
_entity.id
_entity.type
_entity.pdbx_description
1 polymer ?
#
loop_
_entity_poly.entity_id
_entity_poly.type
_entity_poly.pdbx_seq_one_letter_code
_entity_poly.pdbx_strand_id
1 'polypeptide(L)'
;MGGGRTAAGELRASRPLVGPVLWVPLVLCAVLAATVVAVLGVLFAGDGEPGAVDERIWAAVEGVGEPWRRFALAVDFLGEPGGAVPLIGAAVLGCLVVRRPRAAVLVVAGTGTSVVAATLLKHVSGRTIHGAGNLSYPSGHTAFLTALALAVALLAASRLGLGRAAGTALVLGSALAAGALMGWAQVVLGAHYPTDVLGGCCTALAATPATAWAVDRTAARLPDRTPDTGPHHPR
;
A
#
# COMPACT_ATOMS: atom_id res chain seq x y z
N MET A 1 47.93 19.14 3.44
CA MET A 1 47.14 19.17 4.69
C MET A 1 45.78 18.56 4.40
N GLY A 2 45.58 17.33 4.87
CA GLY A 2 44.40 16.52 4.58
C GLY A 2 43.19 16.96 5.39
N GLY A 3 42.13 17.38 4.71
CA GLY A 3 40.81 17.51 5.28
C GLY A 3 40.13 16.14 5.30
N GLY A 4 40.39 15.36 6.35
CA GLY A 4 39.65 14.14 6.61
C GLY A 4 38.17 14.46 6.79
N ARG A 5 37.36 14.18 5.77
CA ARG A 5 35.92 14.01 5.94
C ARG A 5 35.77 12.89 6.96
N THR A 6 35.48 13.25 8.21
CA THR A 6 35.26 12.29 9.29
C THR A 6 34.23 11.26 8.85
N ALA A 7 34.50 9.97 9.06
CA ALA A 7 33.57 8.87 8.80
C ALA A 7 32.17 9.07 9.44
N ALA A 8 32.07 9.98 10.42
CA ALA A 8 30.82 10.45 11.01
C ALA A 8 29.87 11.20 10.04
N GLY A 9 30.40 11.84 8.99
CA GLY A 9 29.62 12.58 8.00
C GLY A 9 28.92 11.69 6.96
N GLU A 10 29.42 10.47 6.73
CA GLU A 10 28.78 9.47 5.86
C GLU A 10 27.69 8.67 6.60
N LEU A 11 27.67 8.71 7.93
CA LEU A 11 26.76 7.93 8.78
C LEU A 11 25.33 8.46 8.88
N ARG A 12 24.99 9.56 8.20
CA ARG A 12 23.62 10.14 8.18
C ARG A 12 22.96 10.19 6.81
N ALA A 13 23.52 9.56 5.79
CA ALA A 13 22.77 9.27 4.57
C ALA A 13 21.67 8.25 4.91
N SER A 14 20.50 8.75 5.29
CA SER A 14 19.34 7.94 5.67
C SER A 14 19.02 6.96 4.53
N ARG A 15 19.11 5.64 4.81
CA ARG A 15 18.83 4.59 3.82
C ARG A 15 17.45 4.84 3.17
N PRO A 16 17.35 4.80 1.83
CA PRO A 16 16.10 5.00 1.11
C PRO A 16 15.05 3.97 1.55
N LEU A 17 13.77 4.31 1.37
CA LEU A 17 12.65 3.40 1.62
C LEU A 17 12.68 2.22 0.66
N VAL A 18 12.96 2.51 -0.61
CA VAL A 18 13.08 1.50 -1.66
C VAL A 18 14.54 1.40 -2.08
N GLY A 19 15.15 0.23 -1.89
CA GLY A 19 16.51 -0.03 -2.36
C GLY A 19 16.59 0.08 -3.89
N PRO A 20 17.72 0.56 -4.46
CA PRO A 20 17.89 0.70 -5.92
C PRO A 20 17.57 -0.58 -6.69
N VAL A 21 17.87 -1.73 -6.10
CA VAL A 21 17.59 -3.07 -6.64
C VAL A 21 16.11 -3.44 -6.73
N LEU A 22 15.23 -2.79 -5.97
CA LEU A 22 13.79 -3.05 -5.95
C LEU A 22 12.99 -2.11 -6.86
N TRP A 23 13.58 -0.99 -7.30
CA TRP A 23 12.85 0.01 -8.09
C TRP A 23 12.32 -0.52 -9.42
N VAL A 24 13.15 -1.23 -10.18
CA VAL A 24 12.75 -1.76 -11.50
C VAL A 24 11.54 -2.69 -11.42
N PRO A 25 11.53 -3.77 -10.60
CA PRO A 25 10.36 -4.64 -10.52
C PRO A 25 9.12 -3.92 -9.97
N LEU A 26 9.29 -2.98 -9.03
CA LEU A 26 8.16 -2.22 -8.48
C LEU A 26 7.54 -1.26 -9.51
N VAL A 27 8.35 -0.61 -10.34
CA VAL A 27 7.84 0.26 -11.41
C VAL A 27 7.10 -0.55 -12.47
N LEU A 28 7.66 -1.69 -12.91
CA LEU A 28 6.99 -2.57 -13.88
C LEU A 28 5.65 -3.07 -13.32
N CYS A 29 5.63 -3.50 -12.06
CA CYS A 29 4.42 -3.93 -11.38
C CYS A 29 3.41 -2.78 -11.24
N ALA A 30 3.86 -1.57 -10.87
CA ALA A 30 3.01 -0.40 -10.73
C ALA A 30 2.36 0.02 -12.06
N VAL A 31 3.12 -0.01 -13.18
CA VAL A 31 2.59 0.29 -14.51
C VAL A 31 1.55 -0.76 -14.92
N LEU A 32 1.86 -2.05 -14.77
CA LEU A 32 0.91 -3.12 -15.05
C LEU A 32 -0.36 -2.98 -14.21
N ALA A 33 -0.21 -2.72 -12.91
CA ALA A 33 -1.32 -2.55 -11.99
C ALA A 33 -2.19 -1.34 -12.35
N ALA A 34 -1.58 -0.20 -12.70
CA ALA A 34 -2.30 0.97 -13.17
C ALA A 34 -3.08 0.69 -14.47
N THR A 35 -2.49 -0.07 -15.40
CA THR A 35 -3.18 -0.51 -16.63
C THR A 35 -4.37 -1.40 -16.31
N VAL A 36 -4.22 -2.37 -15.39
CA VAL A 36 -5.34 -3.22 -14.95
C VAL A 36 -6.45 -2.39 -14.32
N VAL A 37 -6.11 -1.40 -13.49
CA VAL A 37 -7.10 -0.49 -12.89
C VAL A 37 -7.88 0.28 -13.95
N ALA A 38 -7.17 0.86 -14.92
CA ALA A 38 -7.79 1.62 -16.00
C ALA A 38 -8.68 0.73 -16.88
N VAL A 39 -8.19 -0.45 -17.27
CA VAL A 39 -8.93 -1.38 -18.13
C VAL A 39 -10.21 -1.86 -17.44
N LEU A 40 -10.13 -2.34 -16.19
CA LEU A 40 -11.31 -2.80 -15.45
C LEU A 40 -12.28 -1.64 -15.16
N GLY A 41 -11.76 -0.46 -14.82
CA GLY A 41 -12.59 0.73 -14.60
C GLY A 41 -13.37 1.17 -15.84
N VAL A 42 -12.79 1.01 -17.05
CA VAL A 42 -13.48 1.28 -18.32
C VAL A 42 -14.45 0.16 -18.69
N LEU A 43 -14.05 -1.10 -18.51
CA LEU A 43 -14.88 -2.26 -18.88
C LEU A 43 -16.18 -2.35 -18.08
N PHE A 44 -16.14 -1.98 -16.80
CA PHE A 44 -17.30 -2.02 -15.91
C PHE A 44 -17.85 -0.61 -15.61
N ALA A 45 -17.57 0.36 -16.49
CA ALA A 45 -18.01 1.74 -16.27
C ALA A 45 -19.54 1.83 -16.26
N GLY A 46 -20.10 2.36 -15.18
CA GLY A 46 -21.54 2.49 -14.96
C GLY A 46 -22.30 1.18 -14.78
N ASP A 47 -21.61 0.04 -14.71
CA ASP A 47 -22.24 -1.26 -14.55
C ASP A 47 -22.74 -1.48 -13.11
N GLY A 48 -23.81 -2.25 -12.96
CA GLY A 48 -24.39 -2.65 -11.68
C GLY A 48 -24.44 -4.17 -11.50
N GLU A 49 -23.96 -4.92 -12.49
CA GLU A 49 -24.04 -6.38 -12.53
C GLU A 49 -22.64 -7.03 -12.46
N PRO A 50 -22.57 -8.30 -12.01
CA PRO A 50 -21.33 -9.06 -12.07
C PRO A 50 -20.95 -9.41 -13.52
N GLY A 51 -19.66 -9.40 -13.83
CA GLY A 51 -19.18 -10.04 -15.07
C GLY A 51 -19.13 -11.57 -14.92
N ALA A 52 -18.95 -12.31 -16.03
CA ALA A 52 -18.90 -13.77 -16.01
C ALA A 52 -17.82 -14.37 -15.06
N VAL A 53 -16.68 -13.68 -14.89
CA VAL A 53 -15.64 -14.08 -13.93
C VAL A 53 -16.09 -13.81 -12.50
N ASP A 54 -16.77 -12.70 -12.26
CA ASP A 54 -17.30 -12.34 -10.95
C ASP A 54 -18.32 -13.40 -10.49
N GLU A 55 -19.27 -13.75 -11.35
CA GLU A 55 -20.28 -14.79 -11.10
C GLU A 55 -19.63 -16.15 -10.79
N ARG A 56 -18.65 -16.56 -11.59
CA ARG A 56 -17.97 -17.85 -11.40
C ARG A 56 -17.24 -17.93 -10.07
N ILE A 57 -16.57 -16.86 -9.66
CA ILE A 57 -15.89 -16.80 -8.36
C ILE A 57 -16.91 -16.75 -7.23
N TRP A 58 -18.00 -16.01 -7.41
CA TRP A 58 -19.08 -15.95 -6.42
C TRP A 58 -19.67 -17.33 -6.15
N ALA A 59 -20.01 -18.08 -7.20
CA ALA A 59 -20.51 -19.44 -7.09
C ALA A 59 -19.52 -20.38 -6.37
N ALA A 60 -18.21 -20.11 -6.47
CA ALA A 60 -17.19 -20.90 -5.77
C ALA A 60 -17.07 -20.56 -4.28
N VAL A 61 -17.47 -19.34 -3.86
CA VAL A 61 -17.49 -18.92 -2.45
C VAL A 61 -18.89 -18.93 -1.84
N GLU A 62 -19.91 -19.22 -2.65
CA GLU A 62 -21.28 -19.36 -2.19
C GLU A 62 -21.38 -20.54 -1.21
N GLY A 63 -22.12 -20.35 -0.12
CA GLY A 63 -22.30 -21.39 0.89
C GLY A 63 -21.09 -21.65 1.78
N VAL A 64 -20.08 -20.77 1.81
CA VAL A 64 -19.02 -20.86 2.84
C VAL A 64 -19.65 -20.92 4.24
N GLY A 65 -19.26 -21.92 5.02
CA GLY A 65 -19.84 -22.17 6.34
C GLY A 65 -19.69 -20.98 7.29
N GLU A 66 -20.54 -20.95 8.32
CA GLU A 66 -20.55 -19.87 9.32
C GLU A 66 -19.16 -19.52 9.90
N PRO A 67 -18.26 -20.48 10.23
CA PRO A 67 -16.93 -20.15 10.72
C PRO A 67 -16.11 -19.29 9.76
N TRP A 68 -16.17 -19.59 8.45
CA TRP A 68 -15.47 -18.82 7.43
C TRP A 68 -16.07 -17.44 7.24
N ARG A 69 -17.39 -17.31 7.34
CA ARG A 69 -18.05 -15.99 7.32
C ARG A 69 -17.65 -15.13 8.53
N ARG A 70 -17.56 -15.72 9.73
CA ARG A 70 -17.05 -15.02 10.93
C ARG A 70 -15.58 -14.60 10.75
N PHE A 71 -14.76 -15.45 10.13
CA PHE A 71 -13.38 -15.10 9.81
C PHE A 71 -13.30 -13.95 8.79
N ALA A 72 -14.13 -13.97 7.74
CA ALA A 72 -14.23 -12.88 6.79
C ALA A 72 -14.63 -11.56 7.47
N LEU A 73 -15.59 -11.56 8.39
CA LEU A 73 -15.94 -10.38 9.20
C LEU A 73 -14.75 -9.87 10.04
N ALA A 74 -13.97 -10.77 10.63
CA ALA A 74 -12.80 -10.37 11.40
C ALA A 74 -11.70 -9.75 10.51
N VAL A 75 -11.53 -10.26 9.29
CA VAL A 75 -10.61 -9.69 8.29
C VAL A 75 -11.12 -8.34 7.79
N ASP A 76 -12.40 -8.24 7.44
CA ASP A 76 -13.06 -7.00 7.00
C ASP A 76 -12.92 -5.87 8.02
N PHE A 77 -13.07 -6.18 9.31
CA PHE A 77 -12.86 -5.22 10.40
C PHE A 77 -11.48 -4.54 10.37
N LEU A 78 -10.44 -5.18 9.81
CA LEU A 78 -9.12 -4.56 9.65
C LEU A 78 -9.13 -3.38 8.67
N GLY A 79 -10.07 -3.35 7.71
CA GLY A 79 -10.27 -2.26 6.76
C GLY A 79 -11.24 -1.18 7.27
N GLU A 80 -12.10 -1.52 8.22
CA GLU A 80 -12.99 -0.56 8.89
C GLU A 80 -12.21 0.43 9.77
N PRO A 81 -12.69 1.67 9.99
CA PRO A 81 -11.98 2.66 10.82
C PRO A 81 -11.57 2.14 12.21
N GLY A 82 -12.43 1.31 12.82
CA GLY A 82 -12.17 0.70 14.13
C GLY A 82 -10.96 -0.23 14.17
N GLY A 83 -10.65 -0.94 13.08
CA GLY A 83 -9.47 -1.82 12.97
C GLY A 83 -8.31 -1.18 12.22
N ALA A 84 -8.57 -0.37 11.18
CA ALA A 84 -7.55 0.26 10.36
C ALA A 84 -6.71 1.27 11.15
N VAL A 85 -7.34 2.11 11.99
CA VAL A 85 -6.63 3.10 12.82
C VAL A 85 -5.64 2.48 13.79
N PRO A 86 -6.02 1.50 14.65
CA PRO A 86 -5.05 0.86 15.55
C PRO A 86 -3.98 0.08 14.76
N LEU A 87 -4.33 -0.51 13.61
CA LEU A 87 -3.37 -1.23 12.78
C LEU A 87 -2.31 -0.29 12.17
N ILE A 88 -2.73 0.86 11.63
CA ILE A 88 -1.82 1.92 11.19
C ILE A 88 -0.97 2.41 12.38
N GLY A 89 -1.60 2.68 13.53
CA GLY A 89 -0.92 3.16 14.74
C GLY A 89 0.17 2.19 15.21
N ALA A 90 -0.12 0.89 15.22
CA ALA A 90 0.85 -0.15 15.56
C ALA A 90 2.00 -0.22 14.54
N ALA A 91 1.70 -0.15 13.24
CA ALA A 91 2.72 -0.14 12.19
C ALA A 91 3.62 1.12 12.26
N VAL A 92 3.03 2.29 12.50
CA VAL A 92 3.74 3.56 12.72
C VAL A 92 4.63 3.46 13.95
N LEU A 93 4.10 3.00 15.09
CA LEU A 93 4.87 2.81 16.31
C LEU A 93 6.03 1.84 16.08
N GLY A 94 5.78 0.71 15.40
CA GLY A 94 6.82 -0.24 15.03
C GLY A 94 7.93 0.42 14.19
N CYS A 95 7.56 1.22 13.18
CA CYS A 95 8.51 1.99 12.38
C CYS A 95 9.36 2.95 13.23
N LEU A 96 8.76 3.62 14.21
CA LEU A 96 9.44 4.57 15.09
C LEU A 96 10.36 3.86 16.09
N VAL A 97 9.93 2.73 16.67
CA VAL A 97 10.73 1.88 17.56
C VAL A 97 12.00 1.39 16.85
N VAL A 98 11.89 0.99 15.58
CA VAL A 98 13.06 0.59 14.77
C VAL A 98 13.82 1.79 14.17
N ARG A 99 13.48 3.02 14.57
CA ARG A 99 14.10 4.29 14.15
C ARG A 99 14.06 4.53 12.64
N ARG A 100 12.93 4.24 12.01
CA ARG A 100 12.68 4.43 10.57
C ARG A 100 11.49 5.38 10.35
N PRO A 101 11.62 6.69 10.66
CA PRO A 101 10.51 7.65 10.56
C PRO A 101 9.98 7.81 9.14
N ARG A 102 10.82 7.68 8.10
CA ARG A 102 10.36 7.69 6.71
C ARG A 102 9.41 6.51 6.41
N ALA A 103 9.61 5.36 7.06
CA ALA A 103 8.73 4.21 6.89
C ALA A 103 7.39 4.44 7.57
N ALA A 104 7.37 5.13 8.72
CA ALA A 104 6.13 5.58 9.36
C ALA A 104 5.35 6.53 8.44
N VAL A 105 6.02 7.48 7.79
CA VAL A 105 5.40 8.36 6.78
C VAL A 105 4.86 7.53 5.61
N LEU A 106 5.60 6.54 5.12
CA LEU A 106 5.12 5.67 4.03
C LEU A 106 3.90 4.84 4.45
N VAL A 107 3.82 4.35 5.68
CA VAL A 107 2.64 3.63 6.18
C VAL A 107 1.41 4.53 6.08
N VAL A 108 1.48 5.76 6.61
CA VAL A 108 0.35 6.70 6.61
C VAL A 108 0.03 7.19 5.19
N ALA A 109 1.03 7.71 4.49
CA ALA A 109 0.83 8.28 3.17
C ALA A 109 0.49 7.21 2.13
N GLY A 110 1.10 6.03 2.18
CA GLY A 110 0.86 4.94 1.23
C GLY A 110 -0.54 4.35 1.36
N THR A 111 -0.99 4.07 2.58
CA THR A 111 -2.37 3.62 2.83
C THR A 111 -3.38 4.72 2.48
N GLY A 112 -3.15 5.95 2.95
CA GLY A 112 -4.03 7.09 2.66
C GLY A 112 -4.17 7.38 1.17
N THR A 113 -3.05 7.44 0.43
CA THR A 113 -3.07 7.67 -1.02
C THR A 113 -3.78 6.55 -1.77
N SER A 114 -3.60 5.29 -1.37
CA SER A 114 -4.27 4.15 -2.01
C SER A 114 -5.78 4.18 -1.77
N VAL A 115 -6.22 4.49 -0.54
CA VAL A 115 -7.65 4.62 -0.22
C VAL A 115 -8.27 5.81 -0.95
N VAL A 116 -7.63 6.98 -0.91
CA VAL A 116 -8.11 8.17 -1.64
C VAL A 116 -8.19 7.90 -3.14
N ALA A 117 -7.17 7.27 -3.73
CA ALA A 117 -7.20 6.90 -5.14
C ALA A 117 -8.38 5.96 -5.45
N ALA A 118 -8.61 4.94 -4.63
CA ALA A 118 -9.76 4.05 -4.79
C ALA A 118 -11.10 4.81 -4.69
N THR A 119 -11.24 5.70 -3.71
CA THR A 119 -12.44 6.54 -3.54
C THR A 119 -12.68 7.46 -4.74
N LEU A 120 -11.65 8.08 -5.29
CA LEU A 120 -11.80 8.95 -6.46
C LEU A 120 -12.15 8.12 -7.71
N LEU A 121 -11.48 6.98 -7.90
CA LEU A 121 -11.74 6.08 -9.03
C LEU A 121 -13.16 5.50 -9.03
N LYS A 122 -13.77 5.32 -7.85
CA LYS A 122 -15.20 4.97 -7.73
C LYS A 122 -16.12 5.95 -8.45
N HIS A 123 -15.84 7.25 -8.36
CA HIS A 123 -16.66 8.27 -9.03
C HIS A 123 -16.40 8.32 -10.54
N VAL A 124 -15.21 7.89 -10.97
CA VAL A 124 -14.84 7.83 -12.40
C VAL A 124 -15.45 6.60 -13.06
N SER A 125 -15.36 5.43 -12.42
CA SER A 125 -15.93 4.19 -12.94
C SER A 125 -17.46 4.23 -12.90
N GLY A 126 -18.05 4.77 -11.82
CA GLY A 126 -19.49 4.74 -11.63
C GLY A 126 -20.06 3.33 -11.44
N ARG A 127 -19.21 2.30 -11.25
CA ARG A 127 -19.67 0.92 -11.04
C ARG A 127 -20.35 0.82 -9.68
N THR A 128 -21.48 0.12 -9.63
CA THR A 128 -22.30 -0.02 -8.43
C THR A 128 -22.50 -1.49 -8.03
N ILE A 129 -22.82 -1.72 -6.76
CA ILE A 129 -23.19 -3.03 -6.21
C ILE A 129 -24.31 -2.82 -5.18
N HIS A 130 -25.32 -3.69 -5.08
CA HIS A 130 -26.46 -3.49 -4.17
C HIS A 130 -27.25 -2.19 -4.44
N GLY A 131 -27.35 -1.77 -5.70
CA GLY A 131 -28.13 -0.62 -6.14
C GLY A 131 -27.33 0.65 -6.41
N ALA A 132 -27.98 1.63 -7.03
CA ALA A 132 -27.35 2.79 -7.68
C ALA A 132 -26.55 3.73 -6.75
N GLY A 133 -26.74 3.67 -5.44
CA GLY A 133 -26.06 4.54 -4.47
C GLY A 133 -24.71 4.01 -3.96
N ASN A 134 -24.34 2.79 -4.34
CA ASN A 134 -23.27 2.04 -3.69
C ASN A 134 -22.10 1.79 -4.66
N LEU A 135 -21.21 2.78 -4.78
CA LEU A 135 -20.06 2.69 -5.68
C LEU A 135 -19.06 1.60 -5.23
N SER A 136 -18.74 0.69 -6.14
CA SER A 136 -18.02 -0.55 -5.82
C SER A 136 -16.58 -0.54 -6.33
N TYR A 137 -16.31 -0.11 -7.57
CA TYR A 137 -15.00 -0.27 -8.19
C TYR A 137 -14.08 0.96 -8.04
N PRO A 138 -12.84 0.83 -7.55
CA PRO A 138 -12.21 -0.36 -6.96
C PRO A 138 -12.46 -0.47 -5.45
N SER A 139 -12.19 -1.64 -4.86
CA SER A 139 -12.36 -1.88 -3.42
C SER A 139 -11.34 -1.11 -2.56
N GLY A 140 -11.86 -0.33 -1.60
CA GLY A 140 -11.05 0.47 -0.67
C GLY A 140 -10.36 -0.36 0.40
N HIS A 141 -11.06 -1.33 1.01
CA HIS A 141 -10.48 -2.22 2.03
C HIS A 141 -9.33 -3.04 1.48
N THR A 142 -9.48 -3.59 0.27
CA THR A 142 -8.39 -4.31 -0.40
C THR A 142 -7.22 -3.37 -0.69
N ALA A 143 -7.47 -2.17 -1.23
CA ALA A 143 -6.41 -1.19 -1.47
C ALA A 143 -5.67 -0.82 -0.17
N PHE A 144 -6.39 -0.61 0.93
CA PHE A 144 -5.83 -0.31 2.23
C PHE A 144 -4.88 -1.41 2.72
N LEU A 145 -5.36 -2.66 2.82
CA LEU A 145 -4.57 -3.73 3.44
C LEU A 145 -3.37 -4.12 2.56
N THR A 146 -3.53 -4.11 1.23
CA THR A 146 -2.41 -4.30 0.29
C THR A 146 -1.36 -3.20 0.45
N ALA A 147 -1.76 -1.94 0.54
CA ALA A 147 -0.83 -0.81 0.70
C ALA A 147 -0.08 -0.87 2.04
N LEU A 148 -0.78 -1.23 3.11
CA LEU A 148 -0.16 -1.40 4.43
C LEU A 148 0.89 -2.53 4.39
N ALA A 149 0.54 -3.67 3.81
CA ALA A 149 1.46 -4.80 3.67
C ALA A 149 2.69 -4.43 2.82
N LEU A 150 2.51 -3.69 1.72
CA LEU A 150 3.61 -3.15 0.91
C LEU A 150 4.55 -2.27 1.74
N ALA A 151 4.00 -1.31 2.49
CA ALA A 151 4.80 -0.39 3.29
C ALA A 151 5.63 -1.11 4.37
N VAL A 152 5.01 -2.06 5.08
CA VAL A 152 5.68 -2.87 6.10
C VAL A 152 6.72 -3.81 5.48
N ALA A 153 6.41 -4.45 4.35
CA ALA A 153 7.33 -5.36 3.67
C ALA A 153 8.55 -4.63 3.08
N LEU A 154 8.36 -3.41 2.56
CA LEU A 154 9.48 -2.55 2.12
C LEU A 154 10.43 -2.21 3.29
N LEU A 155 9.86 -1.87 4.45
CA LEU A 155 10.65 -1.67 5.66
C LEU A 155 11.41 -2.95 6.06
N ALA A 156 10.73 -4.11 6.05
CA ALA A 156 11.34 -5.39 6.39
C ALA A 156 12.48 -5.76 5.43
N ALA A 157 12.24 -5.68 4.12
CA ALA A 157 13.26 -5.95 3.09
C ALA A 157 14.49 -5.05 3.25
N SER A 158 14.28 -3.77 3.55
CA SER A 158 15.34 -2.79 3.79
C SER A 158 16.13 -3.10 5.07
N ARG A 159 15.44 -3.48 6.16
CA ARG A 159 16.06 -3.78 7.46
C ARG A 159 16.88 -5.07 7.44
N LEU A 160 16.38 -6.08 6.73
CA LEU A 160 17.03 -7.38 6.57
C LEU A 160 18.13 -7.35 5.49
N GLY A 161 18.26 -6.26 4.72
CA GLY A 161 19.26 -6.15 3.66
C GLY A 161 19.04 -7.14 2.52
N LEU A 162 17.78 -7.46 2.21
CA LEU A 162 17.47 -8.47 1.20
C LEU A 162 17.91 -8.02 -0.20
N GLY A 163 18.51 -8.96 -0.95
CA GLY A 163 18.82 -8.76 -2.37
C GLY A 163 17.56 -8.66 -3.24
N ARG A 164 17.74 -8.36 -4.54
CA ARG A 164 16.65 -8.13 -5.49
C ARG A 164 15.57 -9.21 -5.46
N ALA A 165 15.95 -10.49 -5.57
CA ALA A 165 15.00 -11.60 -5.66
C ALA A 165 14.20 -11.77 -4.36
N ALA A 166 14.87 -11.96 -3.23
CA ALA A 166 14.22 -12.15 -1.93
C ALA A 166 13.41 -10.92 -1.50
N GLY A 167 13.94 -9.71 -1.72
CA GLY A 167 13.22 -8.47 -1.41
C GLY A 167 11.98 -8.28 -2.27
N THR A 168 12.06 -8.56 -3.58
CA THR A 168 10.89 -8.49 -4.47
C THR A 168 9.84 -9.54 -4.08
N ALA A 169 10.27 -10.78 -3.80
CA ALA A 169 9.38 -11.86 -3.39
C ALA A 169 8.66 -11.53 -2.07
N LEU A 170 9.38 -10.98 -1.08
CA LEU A 170 8.77 -10.53 0.18
C LEU A 170 7.76 -9.42 -0.07
N VAL A 171 8.15 -8.36 -0.78
CA VAL A 171 7.30 -7.18 -0.98
C VAL A 171 6.04 -7.50 -1.76
N LEU A 172 6.19 -8.14 -2.93
CA LEU A 172 5.05 -8.48 -3.77
C LEU A 172 4.24 -9.64 -3.17
N GLY A 173 4.90 -10.64 -2.57
CA GLY A 173 4.23 -11.76 -1.93
C GLY A 173 3.36 -11.30 -0.75
N SER A 174 3.87 -10.44 0.13
CA SER A 174 3.07 -9.87 1.23
C SER A 174 1.91 -9.02 0.73
N ALA A 175 2.13 -8.22 -0.32
CA ALA A 175 1.08 -7.40 -0.93
C ALA A 175 -0.06 -8.24 -1.51
N LEU A 176 0.30 -9.26 -2.31
CA LEU A 176 -0.65 -10.17 -2.94
C LEU A 176 -1.37 -11.03 -1.89
N ALA A 177 -0.68 -11.52 -0.86
CA ALA A 177 -1.30 -12.28 0.21
C ALA A 177 -2.29 -11.44 1.01
N ALA A 178 -1.93 -10.20 1.36
CA ALA A 178 -2.82 -9.28 2.06
C ALA A 178 -4.03 -8.88 1.19
N GLY A 179 -3.79 -8.58 -0.09
CA GLY A 179 -4.84 -8.25 -1.05
C GLY A 179 -5.79 -9.43 -1.30
N ALA A 180 -5.26 -10.64 -1.43
CA ALA A 180 -6.06 -11.85 -1.58
C ALA A 180 -6.86 -12.16 -0.31
N LEU A 181 -6.29 -12.00 0.89
CA LEU A 181 -6.99 -12.24 2.15
C LEU A 181 -8.15 -11.26 2.35
N MET A 182 -7.89 -9.96 2.22
CA MET A 182 -8.94 -8.94 2.34
C MET A 182 -9.94 -9.08 1.19
N GLY A 183 -9.46 -9.31 -0.01
CA GLY A 183 -10.27 -9.52 -1.18
C GLY A 183 -11.24 -10.67 -1.07
N TRP A 184 -10.75 -11.83 -0.62
CA TRP A 184 -11.58 -12.98 -0.31
C TRP A 184 -12.65 -12.64 0.72
N ALA A 185 -12.30 -11.92 1.79
CA ALA A 185 -13.27 -11.50 2.80
C ALA A 185 -14.37 -10.61 2.19
N GLN A 186 -14.01 -9.63 1.35
CA GLN A 186 -14.97 -8.75 0.68
C GLN A 186 -15.92 -9.52 -0.25
N VAL A 187 -15.41 -10.50 -1.01
CA VAL A 187 -16.24 -11.31 -1.92
C VAL A 187 -17.15 -12.26 -1.12
N VAL A 188 -16.63 -12.92 -0.08
CA VAL A 188 -17.41 -13.81 0.80
C VAL A 188 -18.56 -13.07 1.49
N LEU A 189 -18.31 -11.83 1.92
CA LEU A 189 -19.33 -10.98 2.53
C LEU A 189 -20.26 -10.33 1.50
N GLY A 190 -20.00 -10.55 0.21
CA GLY A 190 -20.73 -9.96 -0.90
C GLY A 190 -20.61 -8.43 -0.98
N ALA A 191 -19.60 -7.84 -0.35
CA ALA A 191 -19.39 -6.39 -0.31
C ALA A 191 -18.83 -5.84 -1.63
N HIS A 192 -18.14 -6.68 -2.42
CA HIS A 192 -17.52 -6.30 -3.69
C HIS A 192 -17.50 -7.44 -4.70
N TYR A 193 -17.52 -7.07 -5.98
CA TYR A 193 -17.20 -8.01 -7.05
C TYR A 193 -15.71 -8.43 -6.96
N PRO A 194 -15.34 -9.67 -7.33
CA PRO A 194 -13.95 -10.10 -7.44
C PRO A 194 -13.05 -9.17 -8.27
N THR A 195 -13.58 -8.59 -9.34
CA THR A 195 -12.88 -7.58 -10.16
C THR A 195 -12.65 -6.26 -9.42
N ASP A 196 -13.54 -5.83 -8.52
CA ASP A 196 -13.33 -4.63 -7.68
C ASP A 196 -12.18 -4.83 -6.70
N VAL A 197 -12.11 -6.03 -6.12
CA VAL A 197 -11.04 -6.45 -5.22
C VAL A 197 -9.69 -6.49 -5.96
N LEU A 198 -9.65 -7.06 -7.16
CA LEU A 198 -8.46 -7.02 -8.01
C LEU A 198 -8.05 -5.57 -8.30
N GLY A 199 -9.00 -4.71 -8.64
CA GLY A 199 -8.79 -3.28 -8.81
C GLY A 199 -8.21 -2.60 -7.56
N GLY A 200 -8.69 -2.96 -6.36
CA GLY A 200 -8.17 -2.44 -5.09
C GLY A 200 -6.71 -2.83 -4.86
N CYS A 201 -6.38 -4.11 -5.04
CA CYS A 201 -5.02 -4.61 -4.93
C CYS A 201 -4.07 -3.90 -5.93
N CYS A 202 -4.50 -3.77 -7.19
CA CYS A 202 -3.74 -3.07 -8.21
C CYS A 202 -3.60 -1.56 -7.94
N THR A 203 -4.63 -0.91 -7.38
CA THR A 203 -4.56 0.50 -6.96
C THR A 203 -3.44 0.71 -5.94
N ALA A 204 -3.32 -0.18 -4.95
CA ALA A 204 -2.26 -0.11 -3.96
C ALA A 204 -0.86 -0.38 -4.54
N LEU A 205 -0.75 -1.36 -5.45
CA LEU A 205 0.51 -1.69 -6.16
C LEU A 205 0.98 -0.56 -7.07
N ALA A 206 0.07 0.26 -7.60
CA ALA A 206 0.40 1.47 -8.36
C ALA A 206 0.75 2.66 -7.45
N ALA A 207 -0.10 2.96 -6.47
CA ALA A 207 0.01 4.16 -5.64
C ALA A 207 1.17 4.08 -4.63
N THR A 208 1.35 2.95 -3.95
CA THR A 208 2.32 2.86 -2.83
C THR A 208 3.78 3.04 -3.29
N PRO A 209 4.26 2.42 -4.38
CA PRO A 209 5.61 2.68 -4.87
C PRO A 209 5.83 4.13 -5.31
N ALA A 210 4.82 4.77 -5.92
CA ALA A 210 4.88 6.18 -6.29
C ALA A 210 4.97 7.08 -5.04
N THR A 211 4.20 6.76 -4.00
CA THR A 211 4.27 7.45 -2.71
C THR A 211 5.63 7.26 -2.04
N ALA A 212 6.18 6.04 -2.04
CA ALA A 212 7.52 5.77 -1.51
C ALA A 212 8.60 6.59 -2.23
N TRP A 213 8.50 6.71 -3.55
CA TRP A 213 9.39 7.55 -4.36
C TRP A 213 9.29 9.02 -3.96
N ALA A 214 8.07 9.53 -3.78
CA ALA A 214 7.83 10.92 -3.40
C ALA A 214 8.39 11.22 -1.99
N VAL A 215 8.23 10.29 -1.05
CA VAL A 215 8.80 10.41 0.31
C VAL A 215 10.34 10.42 0.25
N ASP A 216 10.96 9.52 -0.50
CA ASP A 216 12.43 9.51 -0.65
C ASP A 216 12.94 10.78 -1.34
N ARG A 217 12.23 11.28 -2.38
CA ARG A 217 12.56 12.51 -3.11
C ARG A 217 12.47 13.76 -2.24
N THR A 218 11.41 13.90 -1.45
CA THR A 218 11.23 15.06 -0.55
C THR A 218 12.28 15.06 0.54
N ALA A 219 12.57 13.89 1.11
CA ALA A 219 13.58 13.76 2.15
C ALA A 219 15.02 14.02 1.66
N ALA A 220 15.30 13.79 0.37
CA ALA A 220 16.58 14.14 -0.25
C ALA A 220 16.76 15.66 -0.52
N ARG A 221 15.67 16.43 -0.50
CA ARG A 221 15.67 17.89 -0.78
C ARG A 221 15.76 18.77 0.47
N LEU A 222 15.57 18.21 1.67
CA LEU A 222 15.70 18.96 2.92
C LEU A 222 17.18 19.25 3.20
N PRO A 223 17.60 20.51 3.35
CA PRO A 223 18.96 20.86 3.76
C PRO A 223 19.25 20.26 5.15
N ASP A 224 20.48 19.79 5.38
CA ASP A 224 20.95 19.47 6.71
C ASP A 224 20.82 20.74 7.58
N ARG A 225 19.85 20.77 8.48
CA ARG A 225 19.82 21.76 9.56
C ARG A 225 20.91 21.38 10.55
N THR A 226 22.15 21.71 10.23
CA THR A 226 23.18 21.94 11.26
C THR A 226 22.89 23.30 11.89
N PRO A 227 22.61 23.38 13.21
CA PRO A 227 22.68 24.66 13.90
C PRO A 227 24.11 25.17 13.73
N ASP A 228 24.26 26.36 13.15
CA ASP A 228 25.54 27.05 13.05
C ASP A 228 25.94 27.49 14.46
N THR A 229 26.57 26.60 15.22
CA THR A 229 27.28 26.98 16.45
C THR A 229 28.64 27.54 16.04
N GLY A 230 28.62 28.72 15.44
CA GLY A 230 29.81 29.53 15.25
C GLY A 230 30.39 29.90 16.62
N PRO A 231 31.72 29.81 16.83
CA PRO A 231 32.32 30.23 18.09
C PRO A 231 32.20 31.75 18.24
N HIS A 232 31.34 32.20 19.16
CA HIS A 232 31.41 33.57 19.68
C HIS A 232 32.75 33.72 20.40
N HIS A 233 33.68 34.46 19.78
CA HIS A 233 34.88 34.96 20.44
C HIS A 233 34.58 36.38 20.95
N PRO A 234 34.45 36.61 22.26
CA PRO A 234 34.51 37.96 22.81
C PRO A 234 35.96 38.45 22.75
N ARG A 235 36.12 39.72 22.35
CA ARG A 235 37.37 40.47 22.45
C ARG A 235 37.56 41.01 23.85
#